data_AF-A0A645ERB5-F1
#
_entry.id   AF-A0A645ERB5-F1
#
_cell.length_a   1.000
_cell.length_b   1.000
_cell.length_c   1.000
_cell.angle_alpha   90.00
_cell.angle_beta   90.00
_cell.angle_gamma   90.00
#
_symmetry.space_group_name_H-M   'P 1'
#
loop_
_entity.id
_entity.type
_entity.pdbx_description
1 polymer ?
#
loop_
_entity_poly.entity_id
_entity_poly.type
_entity_poly.pdbx_seq_one_letter_code
_entity_poly.pdbx_strand_id
1 'polypeptide(L)'
;MNDYDFSKMPVYDKNNIVGIVTIEAIAKWACNELKNKTELTQVKDIVDDVNENEKIYFLSKNESAYDVIKIYTDSMKKGNKVLAILITEDGIKTQKPIGIVTLKDLPRILEYF
;
A
#
# COMPACT_ATOMS: atom_id res chain seq x y z
N MET A 1 -8.12 8.95 6.99
CA MET A 1 -6.70 9.34 7.10
C MET A 1 -6.50 10.22 8.32
N ASN A 2 -7.05 11.45 8.38
CA ASN A 2 -6.89 12.32 9.56
C ASN A 2 -7.45 11.75 10.88
N ASP A 3 -8.66 11.17 10.88
CA ASP A 3 -9.27 10.66 12.12
C ASP A 3 -8.51 9.48 12.75
N TYR A 4 -7.61 8.85 11.98
CA TYR A 4 -6.86 7.66 12.39
C TYR A 4 -5.34 7.78 12.09
N ASP A 5 -4.86 8.97 11.73
CA ASP A 5 -3.48 9.25 11.26
C ASP A 5 -2.92 8.25 10.21
N PHE A 6 -3.79 7.76 9.33
CA PHE A 6 -3.39 6.88 8.23
C PHE A 6 -2.95 7.71 7.03
N SER A 7 -1.91 7.27 6.33
CA SER A 7 -1.46 7.88 5.07
C SER A 7 -1.62 6.99 3.84
N LYS A 8 -2.15 5.78 4.03
CA LYS A 8 -2.38 4.78 2.98
C LYS A 8 -3.69 4.06 3.23
N MET A 9 -4.43 3.77 2.17
CA MET A 9 -5.66 2.99 2.23
C MET A 9 -5.71 2.02 1.05
N PRO A 10 -5.75 0.70 1.29
CA PRO A 10 -5.98 -0.27 0.24
C PRO A 10 -7.37 -0.11 -0.38
N VAL A 11 -7.46 -0.25 -1.70
CA VAL A 11 -8.69 -0.13 -2.48
C VAL A 11 -9.05 -1.49 -3.04
N TYR A 12 -10.32 -1.87 -2.88
CA TYR A 12 -10.82 -3.18 -3.27
C TYR A 12 -11.92 -3.06 -4.32
N ASP A 13 -11.85 -3.95 -5.32
CA ASP A 13 -13.01 -4.35 -6.12
C ASP A 13 -13.43 -5.76 -5.67
N LYS A 14 -14.56 -5.82 -4.97
CA LYS A 14 -15.03 -7.01 -4.25
C LYS A 14 -13.96 -7.49 -3.27
N ASN A 15 -13.36 -8.66 -3.52
CA ASN A 15 -12.30 -9.25 -2.69
C ASN A 15 -10.90 -9.04 -3.26
N ASN A 16 -10.78 -8.38 -4.42
CA ASN A 16 -9.50 -8.15 -5.07
C ASN A 16 -9.01 -6.76 -4.73
N ILE A 17 -7.78 -6.68 -4.23
CA ILE A 17 -7.10 -5.39 -4.19
C ILE A 17 -6.79 -4.90 -5.60
N VAL A 18 -7.19 -3.68 -5.88
CA VAL A 18 -6.89 -2.99 -7.14
C VAL A 18 -5.77 -1.96 -6.98
N GLY A 19 -5.45 -1.57 -5.74
CA GLY A 19 -4.25 -0.81 -5.42
C GLY A 19 -4.29 -0.18 -4.03
N ILE A 20 -3.47 0.85 -3.80
CA ILE A 20 -3.42 1.62 -2.55
C ILE A 20 -3.50 3.10 -2.89
N VAL A 21 -4.43 3.80 -2.26
CA VAL A 21 -4.48 5.26 -2.29
C VAL A 21 -3.57 5.79 -1.19
N THR A 22 -2.68 6.70 -1.56
CA THR A 22 -1.77 7.41 -0.65
C THR A 22 -2.14 8.90 -0.59
N ILE A 23 -1.71 9.60 0.47
CA ILE A 23 -1.85 11.07 0.53
C ILE A 23 -1.17 11.71 -0.68
N GLU A 24 -0.01 11.19 -1.07
CA GLU A 24 0.75 11.67 -2.22
C GLU A 24 -0.02 11.47 -3.54
N ALA A 25 -0.70 10.33 -3.72
CA ALA A 25 -1.53 10.08 -4.91
C ALA A 25 -2.74 11.02 -4.94
N ILE A 26 -3.41 11.24 -3.81
CA ILE A 26 -4.52 12.20 -3.70
C ILE A 26 -4.03 13.62 -4.04
N ALA A 27 -2.87 14.02 -3.52
CA ALA A 27 -2.31 15.34 -3.79
C ALA A 27 -1.96 15.55 -5.27
N LYS A 28 -1.31 14.55 -5.90
CA LYS A 28 -1.01 14.59 -7.34
C LYS A 28 -2.28 14.69 -8.17
N TRP A 29 -3.27 13.83 -7.90
CA TRP A 29 -4.57 13.87 -8.55
C TRP A 29 -5.23 15.25 -8.40
N ALA A 30 -5.29 15.80 -7.18
CA ALA A 30 -5.90 17.10 -6.93
C ALA A 30 -5.20 18.23 -7.72
N CYS A 31 -3.87 18.21 -7.81
CA CYS A 31 -3.12 19.15 -8.64
C CYS A 31 -3.42 19.03 -10.15
N ASN A 32 -3.74 17.83 -10.63
CA ASN A 32 -4.12 17.59 -12.02
C ASN A 32 -5.56 18.03 -12.30
N GLU A 33 -6.51 17.75 -11.40
CA GLU A 33 -7.91 18.15 -11.53
C GLU A 33 -8.10 19.66 -11.55
N LEU A 34 -7.31 20.40 -10.75
CA LEU A 34 -7.32 21.87 -10.76
C LEU A 34 -7.02 22.45 -12.15
N LYS A 35 -6.34 21.70 -13.03
CA LYS A 35 -6.08 22.10 -14.42
C LYS A 35 -7.23 21.75 -15.37
N ASN A 36 -7.95 20.67 -15.10
CA ASN A 36 -8.89 20.05 -16.03
C ASN A 36 -10.39 20.28 -15.71
N LYS A 37 -10.72 20.83 -14.53
CA LYS A 37 -12.10 21.17 -14.09
C LYS A 37 -13.12 20.04 -14.25
N THR A 38 -12.76 18.83 -13.84
CA THR A 38 -13.66 17.66 -13.87
C THR A 38 -14.48 17.56 -12.57
N GLU A 39 -15.78 17.29 -12.68
CA GLU A 39 -16.72 17.32 -11.55
C GLU A 39 -16.87 15.97 -10.81
N LEU A 40 -16.42 14.85 -11.39
CA LEU A 40 -16.56 13.51 -10.82
C LEU A 40 -15.30 12.68 -11.03
N THR A 41 -14.68 12.26 -9.93
CA THR A 41 -13.56 11.31 -9.92
C THR A 41 -13.94 10.05 -9.17
N GLN A 42 -13.59 8.89 -9.72
CA GLN A 42 -13.67 7.62 -9.03
C GLN A 42 -12.35 7.30 -8.33
N VAL A 43 -12.40 6.57 -7.21
CA VAL A 43 -11.19 6.19 -6.46
C VAL A 43 -10.16 5.46 -7.32
N LYS A 44 -10.61 4.69 -8.32
CA LYS A 44 -9.74 3.99 -9.28
C LYS A 44 -8.83 4.95 -10.07
N ASP A 45 -9.31 6.15 -10.39
CA ASP A 45 -8.57 7.13 -11.19
C ASP A 45 -7.38 7.70 -10.40
N ILE A 46 -7.43 7.64 -9.06
CA ILE A 46 -6.33 8.01 -8.15
C ILE A 46 -5.36 6.84 -7.96
N VAL A 47 -5.87 5.60 -7.99
CA VAL A 47 -5.05 4.38 -7.87
C VAL A 47 -4.17 4.17 -9.09
N ASP A 48 -4.65 4.53 -10.28
CA ASP A 48 -3.91 4.38 -11.54
C ASP A 48 -2.72 5.36 -11.67
N ASP A 49 -2.62 6.37 -10.79
CA ASP A 49 -1.51 7.36 -10.75
C ASP A 49 -0.33 6.93 -9.84
N VAL A 50 -0.29 5.64 -9.48
CA VAL A 50 0.80 5.02 -8.71
C VAL A 50 2.01 4.78 -9.61
N ASN A 51 3.21 5.09 -9.12
CA ASN A 51 4.43 4.97 -9.92
C ASN A 51 4.78 3.49 -10.18
N GLU A 52 5.44 3.18 -11.30
CA GLU A 52 5.85 1.81 -11.64
C GLU A 52 6.74 1.14 -10.58
N ASN A 53 7.56 1.94 -9.88
CA ASN A 53 8.46 1.47 -8.82
C ASN A 53 7.77 1.31 -7.46
N GLU A 54 6.49 1.66 -7.34
CA GLU A 54 5.70 1.48 -6.12
C GLU A 54 5.05 0.09 -6.12
N LYS A 55 5.34 -0.71 -5.09
CA LYS A 55 4.95 -2.12 -5.01
C LYS A 55 4.09 -2.41 -3.78
N ILE A 56 3.16 -3.34 -3.95
CA ILE A 56 2.35 -3.93 -2.89
C ILE A 56 2.71 -5.40 -2.81
N TYR A 57 2.98 -5.89 -1.61
CA TYR A 57 3.27 -7.30 -1.37
C TYR A 57 2.16 -7.95 -0.54
N PHE A 58 2.07 -9.27 -0.63
CA PHE A 58 1.12 -10.09 0.12
C PHE A 58 1.88 -11.14 0.88
N LEU A 59 1.55 -11.30 2.16
CA LEU A 59 2.11 -12.34 3.02
C LEU A 59 1.02 -13.15 3.70
N SER A 60 1.34 -14.42 3.96
CA SER A 60 0.51 -15.28 4.80
C SER A 60 0.66 -14.86 6.25
N LYS A 61 -0.40 -15.05 7.04
CA LYS A 61 -0.35 -14.88 8.49
C LYS A 61 0.66 -15.77 9.20
N ASN A 62 1.12 -16.85 8.55
CA ASN A 62 2.09 -17.80 9.09
C ASN A 62 3.54 -17.41 8.76
N GLU A 63 3.76 -16.37 7.94
CA GLU A 63 5.10 -15.86 7.67
C GLU A 63 5.64 -15.01 8.83
N SER A 64 6.96 -14.93 8.90
CA SER A 64 7.65 -14.34 10.04
C SER A 64 7.86 -12.83 9.87
N ALA A 65 8.12 -12.14 10.98
CA ALA A 65 8.54 -10.75 10.95
C ALA A 65 9.87 -10.54 10.18
N TYR A 66 10.70 -11.58 10.05
CA TYR A 66 11.90 -11.54 9.23
C TYR A 66 11.56 -11.42 7.73
N ASP A 67 10.49 -12.07 7.26
CA ASP A 67 10.06 -12.01 5.87
C ASP A 67 9.61 -10.60 5.47
N VAL A 68 8.98 -9.88 6.41
CA VAL A 68 8.68 -8.45 6.26
C VAL A 68 9.96 -7.64 6.04
N ILE A 69 10.97 -7.80 6.92
CA ILE A 69 12.26 -7.08 6.81
C ILE A 69 12.95 -7.38 5.47
N LYS A 70 12.93 -8.65 5.08
CA LYS A 70 13.52 -9.13 3.82
C LYS A 70 12.87 -8.46 2.61
N ILE A 71 11.53 -8.38 2.57
CA ILE A 71 10.80 -7.72 1.47
C ILE A 71 11.15 -6.25 1.34
N TYR A 72 11.19 -5.53 2.46
CA TYR A 72 11.57 -4.11 2.46
C TYR A 72 13.01 -3.93 1.96
N THR A 73 13.93 -4.75 2.47
CA THR A 73 15.35 -4.68 2.12
C THR A 73 15.60 -5.02 0.66
N ASP A 74 15.02 -6.11 0.15
CA ASP A 74 15.18 -6.56 -1.23
C ASP A 74 14.50 -5.62 -2.22
N SER A 75 13.36 -5.03 -1.85
CA SER A 75 12.69 -4.01 -2.67
C SER A 75 13.53 -2.73 -2.75
N MET A 76 14.06 -2.27 -1.62
CA MET A 76 14.90 -1.07 -1.57
C MET A 76 16.16 -1.24 -2.44
N LYS A 77 16.83 -2.40 -2.36
CA LYS A 77 17.99 -2.73 -3.23
C LYS A 77 17.66 -2.68 -4.73
N LYS A 78 16.41 -2.95 -5.10
CA LYS A 78 15.91 -2.89 -6.48
C LYS A 78 15.39 -1.50 -6.89
N GLY A 79 15.50 -0.50 -6.03
CA GLY A 79 14.95 0.85 -6.28
C GLY A 79 13.42 0.93 -6.18
N ASN A 80 12.77 -0.11 -5.65
CA ASN A 80 11.32 -0.15 -5.47
C ASN A 80 10.92 0.39 -4.10
N LYS A 81 9.83 1.15 -4.07
CA LYS A 81 9.19 1.62 -2.85
C LYS A 81 8.05 0.68 -2.48
N VAL A 82 8.15 0.04 -1.32
CA VAL A 82 7.07 -0.79 -0.78
C VAL A 82 6.00 0.12 -0.16
N LEU A 83 4.83 0.20 -0.78
CA LEU A 83 3.71 0.98 -0.24
C LEU A 83 3.14 0.34 1.02
N ALA A 84 2.89 -0.96 0.96
CA ALA A 84 2.48 -1.77 2.09
C ALA A 84 2.70 -3.25 1.79
N ILE A 85 2.74 -4.04 2.86
CA ILE A 85 2.63 -5.49 2.83
C ILE A 85 1.28 -5.85 3.46
N LEU A 86 0.44 -6.55 2.71
CA LEU A 86 -0.89 -6.96 3.17
C LEU A 86 -0.84 -8.39 3.66
N ILE A 87 -1.33 -8.59 4.89
CA ILE A 87 -1.42 -9.91 5.49
C ILE A 87 -2.77 -10.50 5.11
N THR A 88 -2.73 -11.70 4.55
CA THR A 88 -3.90 -12.50 4.17
C THR A 88 -3.74 -13.89 4.76
N GLU A 89 -4.74 -14.76 4.61
CA GLU A 89 -4.68 -16.11 5.14
C GLU A 89 -3.45 -16.87 4.58
N ASP A 90 -3.27 -16.84 3.26
CA ASP A 90 -2.24 -17.64 2.55
C ASP A 90 -1.29 -16.79 1.68
N GLY A 91 -1.28 -15.46 1.85
CA GLY A 91 -0.44 -14.57 1.03
C GLY A 91 -1.01 -14.30 -0.37
N ILE A 92 -2.31 -14.51 -0.58
CA ILE A 92 -2.94 -14.40 -1.89
C ILE A 92 -3.68 -13.07 -2.02
N LYS A 93 -3.37 -12.30 -3.07
CA LYS A 93 -3.94 -10.96 -3.33
C LYS A 93 -5.47 -10.87 -3.46
N THR A 94 -6.12 -12.00 -3.72
CA THR A 94 -7.59 -12.11 -3.89
C THR A 94 -8.29 -12.54 -2.60
N GLN A 95 -7.54 -12.80 -1.53
CA GLN A 95 -8.07 -13.07 -0.21
C GLN A 95 -8.33 -11.76 0.55
N LYS A 96 -9.31 -11.82 1.45
CA LYS A 96 -9.59 -10.70 2.34
C LYS A 96 -8.35 -10.41 3.20
N PRO A 97 -7.90 -9.14 3.29
CA PRO A 97 -6.82 -8.77 4.20
C PRO A 97 -7.27 -9.00 5.64
N ILE A 98 -6.36 -9.51 6.46
CA ILE A 98 -6.51 -9.58 7.91
C ILE A 98 -5.59 -8.58 8.62
N GLY A 99 -4.62 -8.02 7.91
CA GLY A 99 -3.70 -7.02 8.44
C GLY A 99 -2.94 -6.27 7.35
N ILE A 100 -2.25 -5.21 7.77
CA ILE A 100 -1.38 -4.39 6.94
C ILE A 100 -0.12 -4.07 7.73
N VAL A 101 1.03 -4.15 7.05
CA VAL A 101 2.32 -3.71 7.56
C VAL A 101 2.85 -2.64 6.62
N THR A 102 3.37 -1.57 7.18
CA THR A 102 3.92 -0.43 6.46
C THR A 102 5.35 -0.16 6.91
N LEU A 103 6.03 0.74 6.19
CA LEU A 103 7.38 1.15 6.56
C LEU A 103 7.45 1.76 7.97
N LYS A 104 6.35 2.37 8.45
CA LYS A 104 6.26 2.94 9.81
C LYS A 104 6.36 1.87 10.91
N ASP A 105 6.07 0.61 10.59
CA ASP A 105 6.08 -0.50 11.55
C ASP A 105 7.48 -1.13 11.71
N LEU A 106 8.40 -0.90 10.77
CA LEU A 106 9.74 -1.49 10.81
C LEU A 106 10.53 -1.20 12.08
N PRO A 107 10.57 0.04 12.63
CA PRO A 107 11.28 0.29 13.88
C PRO A 107 10.80 -0.61 15.02
N ARG A 108 9.48 -0.78 15.16
CA ARG A 108 8.88 -1.65 16.17
C ARG A 108 9.17 -3.12 15.92
N ILE A 109 9.19 -3.56 14.66
CA ILE A 109 9.52 -4.95 14.32
C ILE A 109 10.98 -5.27 14.67
N LEU A 110 11.89 -4.33 14.45
CA LEU A 110 13.32 -4.50 14.72
C LEU A 110 13.65 -4.58 16.22
N GLU A 111 12.79 -4.07 17.11
CA GLU A 111 12.97 -4.21 18.57
C GLU A 111 12.92 -5.68 19.06
N TYR A 112 12.41 -6.60 18.24
CA TYR A 112 12.29 -8.02 18.57
C TYR A 112 13.46 -8.88 18.06
N PHE A 113 14.48 -8.27 17.45
CA PHE A 113 15.68 -8.94 16.92
C PHE A 113 16.95 -8.37 17.55
#